data_AF-A0AB35RRB6-F1
#
_entry.id   AF-A0AB35RRB6-F1
#
_cell.length_a   1.000
_cell.length_b   1.000
_cell.length_c   1.000
_cell.angle_alpha   90.00
_cell.angle_beta   90.00
_cell.angle_gamma   90.00
#
_symmetry.space_group_name_H-M   'P 1'
#
loop_
_entity.id
_entity.type
_entity.pdbx_description
1 polymer ?
#
loop_
_entity_poly.entity_id
_entity_poly.type
_entity_poly.pdbx_seq_one_letter_code
_entity_poly.pdbx_strand_id
1 'polypeptide(L)'
;MDNTMPETIPNAILAFITAAVIPGDLTLPFHYPQPEQWHAWHCGFRWHGVTGESLVADTPGMWQPGWYLLALNGLDDPFFIDLGEAADGYPVYYAAHGAGCWQAERIAPDLHTFQTLLEQLGRADEAAVLALLDAHTEPDSPFWLELREARQARDDDDDNAVDVDPLDWQAGRLLITDIGPQKLKVVHVLRKTLNLPLADALRFVASPPICVGEDFRLRLRPLERELLATGATVTFAPAGQVLETLRLNRAIGIEALIACVKAGQGKTLYYDLYSTRDGAFQAGDVLYVVGSNDEEAAASRGRYRHFACMGEHFQSVVELAIQQKPNASDGEIIHALNHYLEYDDFLDME
;
A
#
# COMPACT_ATOMS: atom_id res chain seq x y z
N MET A 1 36.01 15.48 10.17
CA MET A 1 35.53 16.23 8.99
C MET A 1 34.23 16.85 9.40
N ASP A 2 34.07 18.12 9.07
CA ASP A 2 33.14 19.02 9.72
C ASP A 2 31.69 18.68 9.29
N ASN A 3 30.80 18.43 10.26
CA ASN A 3 29.36 18.17 10.06
C ASN A 3 28.65 19.49 9.68
N THR A 4 29.19 20.22 8.72
CA THR A 4 28.78 21.60 8.47
C THR A 4 27.68 21.58 7.42
N MET A 5 26.43 21.68 7.89
CA MET A 5 25.34 22.11 7.04
C MET A 5 25.71 23.47 6.44
N PRO A 6 25.41 23.73 5.16
CA PRO A 6 25.66 25.05 4.59
C PRO A 6 24.85 26.10 5.36
N GLU A 7 25.41 27.30 5.53
CA GLU A 7 24.76 28.40 6.26
C GLU A 7 23.40 28.79 5.64
N THR A 8 23.24 28.55 4.35
CA THR A 8 22.01 28.77 3.60
C THR A 8 21.74 27.61 2.63
N ILE A 9 20.46 27.32 2.42
CA ILE A 9 20.01 26.34 1.43
C ILE A 9 20.22 26.95 0.03
N PRO A 10 20.93 26.27 -0.89
CA PRO A 10 21.03 26.73 -2.27
C PRO A 10 19.65 26.95 -2.90
N ASN A 11 19.50 28.03 -3.68
CA ASN A 11 18.20 28.44 -4.21
C ASN A 11 17.47 27.35 -5.01
N ALA A 12 18.19 26.54 -5.78
CA ALA A 12 17.61 25.44 -6.55
C ALA A 12 17.00 24.36 -5.64
N ILE A 13 17.72 24.01 -4.56
CA ILE A 13 17.26 23.05 -3.55
C ILE A 13 16.09 23.63 -2.78
N LEU A 14 16.17 24.90 -2.36
CA LEU A 14 15.08 25.59 -1.69
C LEU A 14 13.80 25.61 -2.54
N ALA A 15 13.92 25.91 -3.84
CA ALA A 15 12.80 25.90 -4.76
C ALA A 15 12.18 24.50 -4.87
N PHE A 16 13.01 23.46 -4.99
CA PHE A 16 12.55 22.07 -5.07
C PHE A 16 11.79 21.63 -3.81
N ILE A 17 12.38 21.80 -2.63
CA ILE A 17 11.73 21.38 -1.36
C ILE A 17 10.49 22.21 -1.04
N THR A 18 10.45 23.48 -1.47
CA THR A 18 9.26 24.34 -1.30
C THR A 18 8.14 23.94 -2.26
N ALA A 19 8.47 23.49 -3.46
CA ALA A 19 7.49 22.98 -4.41
C ALA A 19 6.82 21.70 -3.91
N ALA A 20 7.56 20.86 -3.16
CA ALA A 20 7.06 19.67 -2.45
C ALA A 20 6.09 18.83 -3.29
N VAL A 21 6.51 18.51 -4.52
CA VAL A 21 5.64 17.87 -5.51
C VAL A 21 5.44 16.40 -5.16
N ILE A 22 4.22 16.01 -4.81
CA ILE A 22 3.85 14.62 -4.50
C ILE A 22 3.09 14.03 -5.71
N PRO A 23 3.71 13.16 -6.52
CA PRO A 23 3.09 12.60 -7.72
C PRO A 23 2.12 11.45 -7.42
N GLY A 24 1.97 11.04 -6.15
CA GLY A 24 0.99 10.06 -5.70
C GLY A 24 1.44 8.59 -5.70
N ASP A 25 2.70 8.29 -6.06
CA ASP A 25 3.29 6.95 -5.87
C ASP A 25 4.11 6.89 -4.58
N LEU A 26 3.94 5.83 -3.78
CA LEU A 26 4.69 5.63 -2.54
C LEU A 26 6.18 5.38 -2.76
N THR A 27 6.58 4.98 -3.96
CA THR A 27 8.00 4.79 -4.32
C THR A 27 8.67 6.08 -4.79
N LEU A 28 7.88 7.11 -5.15
CA LEU A 28 8.33 8.44 -5.55
C LEU A 28 8.38 9.39 -4.34
N PRO A 29 8.97 10.59 -4.46
CA PRO A 29 9.02 11.57 -3.38
C PRO A 29 7.63 11.84 -2.77
N PHE A 30 7.54 11.70 -1.45
CA PHE A 30 6.28 11.74 -0.71
C PHE A 30 6.37 12.68 0.50
N HIS A 31 7.48 12.63 1.23
CA HIS A 31 7.72 13.49 2.38
C HIS A 31 8.83 14.49 2.06
N TYR A 32 8.57 15.77 2.34
CA TYR A 32 9.52 16.87 2.13
C TYR A 32 9.81 17.64 3.43
N PRO A 33 11.06 18.09 3.65
CA PRO A 33 11.37 19.01 4.73
C PRO A 33 10.75 20.37 4.47
N GLN A 34 10.18 20.98 5.50
CA GLN A 34 10.04 22.45 5.48
C GLN A 34 11.44 23.08 5.45
N PRO A 35 11.65 24.24 4.79
CA PRO A 35 12.97 24.86 4.68
C PRO A 35 13.70 25.03 6.02
N GLU A 36 12.99 25.44 7.07
CA GLU A 36 13.51 25.59 8.43
C GLU A 36 13.85 24.25 9.11
N GLN A 37 13.29 23.14 8.64
CA GLN A 37 13.51 21.79 9.15
C GLN A 37 14.58 21.02 8.36
N TRP A 38 15.08 21.57 7.25
CA TRP A 38 16.03 20.87 6.36
C TRP A 38 17.25 20.36 7.12
N HIS A 39 17.76 21.12 8.09
CA HIS A 39 18.82 20.65 8.99
C HIS A 39 18.39 19.40 9.77
N ALA A 40 17.28 19.47 10.50
CA ALA A 40 16.81 18.37 11.36
C ALA A 40 16.54 17.07 10.58
N TRP A 41 16.12 17.19 9.32
CA TRP A 41 15.80 16.06 8.44
C TRP A 41 16.99 15.15 8.10
N HIS A 42 18.22 15.63 8.25
CA HIS A 42 19.42 14.80 8.03
C HIS A 42 19.75 13.91 9.24
N CYS A 43 18.99 14.00 10.32
CA CYS A 43 19.07 13.09 11.45
C CYS A 43 18.78 11.65 10.98
N GLY A 44 19.64 10.70 11.36
CA GLY A 44 19.59 9.32 10.90
C GLY A 44 20.43 9.04 9.64
N PHE A 45 20.79 10.08 8.88
CA PHE A 45 21.62 9.96 7.68
C PHE A 45 23.02 10.55 7.87
N ARG A 46 23.10 11.80 8.36
CA ARG A 46 24.38 12.49 8.59
C ARG A 46 24.82 12.46 10.04
N TRP A 47 23.90 12.34 11.00
CA TRP A 47 24.23 12.17 12.41
C TRP A 47 23.20 11.31 13.14
N HIS A 48 23.66 10.64 14.19
CA HIS A 48 22.82 9.82 15.04
C HIS A 48 21.93 10.70 15.93
N GLY A 49 20.60 10.47 15.91
CA GLY A 49 19.64 11.32 16.64
C GLY A 49 19.80 11.35 18.16
N VAL A 50 20.36 10.29 18.75
CA VAL A 50 20.62 10.20 20.20
C VAL A 50 22.04 10.67 20.59
N THR A 51 23.09 10.11 19.98
CA THR A 51 24.48 10.40 20.38
C THR A 51 25.04 11.67 19.75
N GLY A 52 24.44 12.15 18.66
CA GLY A 52 24.95 13.26 17.86
C GLY A 52 26.22 12.93 17.07
N GLU A 53 26.68 11.67 17.10
CA GLU A 53 27.86 11.23 16.35
C GLU A 53 27.60 11.32 14.84
N SER A 54 28.65 11.64 14.07
CA SER A 54 28.56 11.68 12.61
C SER A 54 28.36 10.27 12.05
N LEU A 55 27.42 10.14 11.12
CA LEU A 55 27.18 8.93 10.32
C LEU A 55 27.82 9.05 8.92
N VAL A 56 28.53 10.15 8.68
CA VAL A 56 29.15 10.49 7.41
C VAL A 56 30.56 9.92 7.33
N ALA A 57 30.88 9.23 6.24
CA ALA A 57 32.24 8.77 5.97
C ALA A 57 32.47 8.55 4.47
N ASP A 58 33.71 8.75 4.02
CA ASP A 58 34.18 8.44 2.64
C ASP A 58 34.31 6.92 2.38
N THR A 59 33.74 6.08 3.25
CA THR A 59 33.78 4.63 3.10
C THR A 59 32.63 4.18 2.20
N PRO A 60 32.86 3.31 1.21
CA PRO A 60 31.79 2.77 0.38
C PRO A 60 30.68 2.15 1.25
N GLY A 61 29.43 2.46 0.93
CA GLY A 61 28.26 2.03 1.72
C GLY A 61 27.90 2.95 2.89
N MET A 62 28.71 3.94 3.23
CA MET A 62 28.34 4.97 4.21
C MET A 62 27.74 6.20 3.52
N TRP A 63 27.07 7.05 4.30
CA TRP A 63 26.56 8.32 3.79
C TRP A 63 27.73 9.26 3.49
N GLN A 64 27.82 9.79 2.26
CA GLN A 64 29.00 10.55 1.84
C GLN A 64 28.96 12.02 2.33
N PRO A 65 30.12 12.69 2.51
CA PRO A 65 30.14 14.08 2.99
C PRO A 65 29.39 15.07 2.12
N GLY A 66 29.36 14.84 0.80
CA GLY A 66 28.64 15.67 -0.14
C GLY A 66 27.13 15.46 -0.16
N TRP A 67 26.61 14.38 0.43
CA TRP A 67 25.20 13.96 0.25
C TRP A 67 24.20 14.67 1.17
N TYR A 68 23.16 15.26 0.59
CA TYR A 68 22.09 15.96 1.31
C TYR A 68 20.72 15.56 0.79
N LEU A 69 19.80 15.35 1.74
CA LEU A 69 18.43 14.94 1.46
C LEU A 69 17.63 16.05 0.78
N LEU A 70 16.77 15.62 -0.12
CA LEU A 70 15.72 16.43 -0.73
C LEU A 70 14.34 16.01 -0.21
N ALA A 71 14.07 14.71 -0.19
CA ALA A 71 12.77 14.13 0.14
C ALA A 71 12.94 12.67 0.56
N LEU A 72 11.90 12.08 1.17
CA LEU A 72 11.76 10.65 1.38
C LEU A 72 10.55 10.13 0.57
N ASN A 73 10.59 8.88 0.12
CA ASN A 73 9.41 8.21 -0.40
C ASN A 73 8.47 7.77 0.76
N GLY A 74 7.33 7.15 0.44
CA GLY A 74 6.37 6.67 1.45
C GLY A 74 6.80 5.41 2.21
N LEU A 75 7.99 4.88 1.89
CA LEU A 75 8.69 3.79 2.60
C LEU A 75 9.92 4.32 3.36
N ASP A 76 9.98 5.64 3.52
CA ASP A 76 11.07 6.41 4.11
C ASP A 76 12.38 6.45 3.30
N ASP A 77 12.50 5.85 2.10
CA ASP A 77 13.74 5.85 1.32
C ASP A 77 14.18 7.23 0.81
N PRO A 78 15.48 7.57 0.91
CA PRO A 78 15.98 8.89 0.58
C PRO A 78 16.10 9.18 -0.91
N PHE A 79 15.64 10.37 -1.30
CA PHE A 79 16.11 11.09 -2.47
C PHE A 79 17.07 12.18 -2.05
N PHE A 80 18.25 12.24 -2.67
CA PHE A 80 19.33 13.13 -2.25
C PHE A 80 20.19 13.60 -3.42
N ILE A 81 21.02 14.60 -3.16
CA ILE A 81 21.98 15.20 -4.10
C ILE A 81 23.36 15.23 -3.49
N ASP A 82 24.39 15.46 -4.31
CA ASP A 82 25.70 15.90 -3.83
C ASP A 82 25.87 17.42 -4.00
N LEU A 83 26.15 18.15 -2.91
CA LEU A 83 26.37 19.61 -2.99
C LEU A 83 27.61 19.99 -3.81
N GLY A 84 28.57 19.08 -3.97
CA GLY A 84 29.74 19.24 -4.83
C GLY A 84 29.40 19.25 -6.33
N GLU A 85 28.22 18.76 -6.71
CA GLU A 85 27.76 18.62 -8.11
C GLU A 85 26.87 19.79 -8.56
N ALA A 86 27.01 20.95 -7.91
CA ALA A 86 26.25 22.16 -8.26
C ALA A 86 26.46 22.61 -9.71
N ALA A 87 27.66 22.39 -10.27
CA ALA A 87 27.99 22.72 -11.66
C ALA A 87 27.23 21.85 -12.67
N ASP A 88 26.82 20.65 -12.26
CA ASP A 88 26.06 19.69 -13.07
C ASP A 88 24.55 19.80 -12.84
N GLY A 89 24.10 20.80 -12.07
CA GLY A 89 22.68 21.05 -11.82
C GLY A 89 22.07 20.19 -10.71
N TYR A 90 22.89 19.61 -9.83
CA TYR A 90 22.49 18.69 -8.76
C TYR A 90 21.77 17.44 -9.29
N PRO A 91 22.51 16.48 -9.86
CA PRO A 91 21.97 15.15 -10.19
C PRO A 91 21.27 14.54 -8.97
N VAL A 92 20.13 13.88 -9.20
CA VAL A 92 19.32 13.32 -8.12
C VAL A 92 19.61 11.83 -8.00
N TYR A 93 19.83 11.40 -6.77
CA TYR A 93 20.12 10.04 -6.39
C TYR A 93 19.04 9.47 -5.49
N TYR A 94 18.89 8.15 -5.58
CA TYR A 94 18.05 7.33 -4.72
C TYR A 94 18.90 6.24 -4.08
N ALA A 95 18.52 5.81 -2.88
CA ALA A 95 19.06 4.59 -2.28
C ALA A 95 17.96 3.93 -1.45
N ALA A 96 17.67 2.65 -1.69
CA ALA A 96 16.74 1.91 -0.85
C ALA A 96 17.30 1.75 0.58
N HIS A 97 16.43 1.84 1.59
CA HIS A 97 16.79 1.51 2.97
C HIS A 97 17.22 0.06 3.07
N GLY A 98 18.49 -0.17 3.42
CA GLY A 98 19.04 -1.52 3.54
C GLY A 98 20.14 -1.62 4.59
N ALA A 99 19.98 -2.55 5.53
CA ALA A 99 20.98 -3.24 6.37
C ALA A 99 22.30 -2.51 6.77
N GLY A 100 22.31 -1.19 6.89
CA GLY A 100 23.50 -0.39 7.22
C GLY A 100 24.46 -0.09 6.05
N CYS A 101 23.98 -0.16 4.79
CA CYS A 101 24.79 0.16 3.61
C CYS A 101 23.99 0.95 2.56
N TRP A 102 24.49 2.11 2.15
CA TRP A 102 23.90 2.98 1.13
C TRP A 102 24.49 2.73 -0.25
N GLN A 103 23.64 2.41 -1.21
CA GLN A 103 24.02 2.28 -2.62
C GLN A 103 23.26 3.34 -3.42
N ALA A 104 23.99 4.40 -3.81
CA ALA A 104 23.41 5.48 -4.59
C ALA A 104 23.20 5.04 -6.05
N GLU A 105 21.96 5.18 -6.50
CA GLU A 105 21.58 5.09 -7.91
C GLU A 105 21.21 6.48 -8.40
N ARG A 106 21.79 6.92 -9.52
CA ARG A 106 21.41 8.19 -10.14
C ARG A 106 20.10 8.02 -10.90
N ILE A 107 19.05 8.71 -10.47
CA ILE A 107 17.70 8.60 -11.07
C ILE A 107 17.35 9.78 -11.96
N ALA A 108 18.04 10.92 -11.85
CA ALA A 108 17.86 12.06 -12.74
C ALA A 108 19.18 12.79 -13.00
N PRO A 109 19.36 13.36 -14.21
CA PRO A 109 20.59 14.05 -14.57
C PRO A 109 20.78 15.38 -13.81
N ASP A 110 19.69 16.03 -13.41
CA ASP A 110 19.69 17.29 -12.68
C ASP A 110 18.35 17.49 -11.94
N LEU A 111 18.36 18.39 -10.96
CA LEU A 111 17.23 18.65 -10.08
C LEU A 111 16.00 19.23 -10.80
N HIS A 112 16.21 20.05 -11.83
CA HIS A 112 15.13 20.68 -12.58
C HIS A 112 14.40 19.66 -13.46
N THR A 113 15.14 18.79 -14.13
CA THR A 113 14.58 17.68 -14.91
C THR A 113 13.78 16.75 -14.01
N PHE A 114 14.29 16.42 -12.82
CA PHE A 114 13.56 15.59 -11.86
C PHE A 114 12.25 16.26 -11.40
N GLN A 115 12.29 17.53 -10.99
CA GLN A 115 11.09 18.26 -10.58
C GLN A 115 10.04 18.31 -11.69
N THR A 116 10.47 18.60 -12.92
CA THR A 116 9.58 18.68 -14.08
C THR A 116 8.89 17.34 -14.33
N LEU A 117 9.62 16.23 -14.21
CA LEU A 117 9.05 14.89 -14.32
C LEU A 117 8.01 14.64 -13.22
N LEU A 118 8.32 14.93 -11.94
CA LEU A 118 7.36 14.76 -10.84
C LEU A 118 6.07 15.57 -11.05
N GLU A 119 6.18 16.81 -11.52
CA GLU A 119 5.03 17.67 -11.81
C GLU A 119 4.18 17.16 -12.98
N GLN A 120 4.80 16.53 -13.98
CA GLN A 120 4.09 15.91 -15.10
C GLN A 120 3.39 14.64 -14.64
N LEU A 121 4.08 13.79 -13.87
CA LEU A 121 3.50 12.57 -13.30
C LEU A 121 2.30 12.87 -12.41
N GLY A 122 2.39 13.87 -11.53
CA GLY A 122 1.27 14.27 -10.66
C GLY A 122 0.04 14.85 -11.38
N ARG A 123 0.13 15.11 -12.69
CA ARG A 123 -0.97 15.63 -13.53
C ARG A 123 -1.42 14.64 -14.62
N ALA A 124 -0.68 13.56 -14.82
CA ALA A 124 -0.90 12.60 -15.89
C ALA A 124 -1.96 11.56 -15.49
N ASP A 125 -2.69 11.03 -16.47
CA ASP A 125 -3.43 9.79 -16.32
C ASP A 125 -2.49 8.58 -16.44
N GLU A 126 -2.96 7.38 -16.10
CA GLU A 126 -2.10 6.18 -16.02
C GLU A 126 -1.41 5.87 -17.36
N ALA A 127 -2.14 6.01 -18.48
CA ALA A 127 -1.59 5.81 -19.82
C ALA A 127 -0.50 6.84 -20.15
N ALA A 128 -0.66 8.09 -19.75
CA ALA A 128 0.35 9.13 -19.93
C ALA A 128 1.54 8.95 -18.97
N VAL A 129 1.36 8.39 -17.77
CA VAL A 129 2.43 8.11 -16.80
C VAL A 129 3.48 7.17 -17.40
N LEU A 130 3.08 6.03 -17.95
CA LEU A 130 4.03 5.08 -18.55
C LEU A 130 4.80 5.71 -19.72
N ALA A 131 4.11 6.47 -20.58
CA ALA A 131 4.74 7.18 -21.69
C ALA A 131 5.75 8.24 -21.20
N LEU A 132 5.45 8.95 -20.11
CA LEU A 132 6.37 9.92 -19.49
C LEU A 132 7.61 9.22 -18.91
N LEU A 133 7.44 8.11 -18.20
CA LEU A 133 8.54 7.33 -17.65
C LEU A 133 9.46 6.81 -18.77
N ASP A 134 8.89 6.30 -19.86
CA ASP A 134 9.65 5.82 -21.03
C ASP A 134 10.41 6.93 -21.75
N ALA A 135 9.84 8.13 -21.83
CA ALA A 135 10.45 9.26 -22.52
C ALA A 135 11.55 9.95 -21.70
N HIS A 136 11.43 9.95 -20.37
CA HIS A 136 12.23 10.83 -19.50
C HIS A 136 13.15 10.11 -18.53
N THR A 137 13.15 8.78 -18.47
CA THR A 137 13.98 8.01 -17.54
C THR A 137 14.80 6.93 -18.24
N GLU A 138 15.94 6.58 -17.67
CA GLU A 138 16.84 5.56 -18.25
C GLU A 138 16.16 4.17 -18.21
N PRO A 139 16.14 3.41 -19.32
CA PRO A 139 15.44 2.11 -19.37
C PRO A 139 16.12 1.03 -18.52
N ASP A 140 17.44 1.15 -18.32
CA ASP A 140 18.25 0.19 -17.57
C ASP A 140 18.42 0.59 -16.09
N SER A 141 17.80 1.68 -15.62
CA SER A 141 17.82 2.08 -14.21
C SER A 141 16.95 1.13 -13.38
N PRO A 142 17.51 0.43 -12.37
CA PRO A 142 16.74 -0.46 -11.50
C PRO A 142 15.54 0.23 -10.85
N PHE A 143 15.71 1.46 -10.33
CA PHE A 143 14.63 2.22 -9.71
C PHE A 143 13.45 2.46 -10.68
N TRP A 144 13.75 2.98 -11.88
CA TRP A 144 12.70 3.28 -12.86
C TRP A 144 12.10 2.03 -13.48
N LEU A 145 12.85 0.94 -13.58
CA LEU A 145 12.33 -0.34 -14.02
C LEU A 145 11.32 -0.89 -13.01
N GLU A 146 11.66 -0.89 -11.71
CA GLU A 146 10.75 -1.34 -10.65
C GLU A 146 9.46 -0.52 -10.62
N LEU A 147 9.54 0.81 -10.76
CA LEU A 147 8.36 1.66 -10.84
C LEU A 147 7.48 1.34 -12.06
N ARG A 148 8.09 1.16 -13.25
CA ARG A 148 7.34 0.76 -14.45
C ARG A 148 6.69 -0.60 -14.30
N GLU A 149 7.42 -1.60 -13.77
CA GLU A 149 6.90 -2.94 -13.55
C GLU A 149 5.75 -2.93 -12.54
N ALA A 150 5.87 -2.19 -11.44
CA ALA A 150 4.80 -2.02 -10.45
C ALA A 150 3.56 -1.36 -11.06
N ARG A 151 3.76 -0.37 -11.94
CA ARG A 151 2.68 0.35 -12.65
C ARG A 151 2.03 -0.49 -13.73
N GLN A 152 2.81 -1.25 -14.51
CA GLN A 152 2.29 -2.19 -15.50
C GLN A 152 1.56 -3.36 -14.83
N ALA A 153 2.05 -3.85 -13.69
CA ALA A 153 1.34 -4.82 -12.88
C ALA A 153 0.03 -4.23 -12.30
N ARG A 154 0.01 -2.92 -11.98
CA ARG A 154 -1.22 -2.21 -11.62
C ARG A 154 -2.17 -2.02 -12.79
N ASP A 155 -1.70 -1.77 -14.01
CA ASP A 155 -2.55 -1.63 -15.21
C ASP A 155 -3.13 -3.01 -15.61
N ASP A 156 -2.33 -4.07 -15.48
CA ASP A 156 -2.83 -5.46 -15.49
C ASP A 156 -3.81 -5.71 -14.34
N ASP A 157 -3.64 -5.04 -13.19
CA ASP A 157 -4.55 -5.08 -12.04
C ASP A 157 -5.72 -4.07 -12.08
N ASP A 158 -5.77 -3.11 -13.01
CA ASP A 158 -6.80 -2.05 -13.14
C ASP A 158 -7.68 -2.31 -14.38
N ASP A 159 -7.15 -2.95 -15.43
CA ASP A 159 -7.93 -3.84 -16.31
C ASP A 159 -8.45 -5.08 -15.53
N ASN A 160 -7.87 -5.35 -14.35
CA ASN A 160 -8.47 -6.17 -13.29
C ASN A 160 -8.95 -5.34 -12.08
N ALA A 161 -9.56 -4.17 -12.31
CA ALA A 161 -10.85 -3.96 -11.69
C ALA A 161 -11.77 -5.08 -12.22
N VAL A 162 -11.47 -6.33 -11.82
CA VAL A 162 -12.35 -7.45 -11.98
C VAL A 162 -13.62 -6.87 -11.45
N ASP A 163 -14.66 -6.83 -12.27
CA ASP A 163 -16.00 -6.72 -11.75
C ASP A 163 -16.11 -7.93 -10.82
N VAL A 164 -15.68 -7.73 -9.56
CA VAL A 164 -15.62 -8.75 -8.54
C VAL A 164 -17.08 -9.03 -8.37
N ASP A 165 -17.51 -10.14 -8.95
CA ASP A 165 -18.86 -10.61 -8.79
C ASP A 165 -19.14 -10.52 -7.29
N PRO A 166 -20.15 -9.75 -6.84
CA PRO A 166 -20.42 -9.61 -5.42
C PRO A 166 -20.52 -10.96 -4.71
N LEU A 167 -20.93 -12.02 -5.43
CA LEU A 167 -20.97 -13.40 -4.93
C LEU A 167 -19.59 -13.99 -4.57
N ASP A 168 -18.49 -13.40 -5.05
CA ASP A 168 -17.13 -13.87 -4.76
C ASP A 168 -16.63 -13.44 -3.37
N TRP A 169 -17.32 -12.48 -2.73
CA TRP A 169 -17.14 -12.16 -1.31
C TRP A 169 -17.93 -13.09 -0.39
N GLN A 170 -18.17 -14.33 -0.82
CA GLN A 170 -18.67 -15.41 0.01
C GLN A 170 -17.49 -16.27 0.51
N ALA A 171 -17.42 -16.48 1.82
CA ALA A 171 -16.49 -17.45 2.39
C ALA A 171 -16.91 -18.88 2.00
N GLY A 172 -15.98 -19.81 2.01
CA GLY A 172 -16.29 -21.20 1.72
C GLY A 172 -15.05 -22.06 1.60
N ARG A 173 -15.25 -23.26 1.07
CA ARG A 173 -14.20 -24.27 0.93
C ARG A 173 -14.08 -24.67 -0.53
N LEU A 174 -12.86 -24.72 -1.02
CA LEU A 174 -12.57 -25.26 -2.34
C LEU A 174 -12.34 -26.77 -2.23
N LEU A 175 -13.14 -27.55 -2.94
CA LEU A 175 -13.11 -29.02 -2.86
C LEU A 175 -12.73 -29.62 -4.20
N ILE A 176 -11.72 -30.49 -4.24
CA ILE A 176 -11.50 -31.36 -5.40
C ILE A 176 -12.45 -32.55 -5.27
N THR A 177 -13.35 -32.72 -6.24
CA THR A 177 -14.32 -33.83 -6.28
C THR A 177 -13.87 -34.97 -7.20
N ASP A 178 -13.03 -34.67 -8.19
CA ASP A 178 -12.36 -35.65 -9.04
C ASP A 178 -10.92 -35.17 -9.33
N ILE A 179 -9.95 -36.07 -9.27
CA ILE A 179 -8.53 -35.78 -9.52
C ILE A 179 -8.25 -35.63 -11.02
N GLY A 180 -9.07 -36.27 -11.86
CA GLY A 180 -8.87 -36.28 -13.31
C GLY A 180 -7.59 -37.03 -13.74
N PRO A 181 -7.19 -36.86 -15.01
CA PRO A 181 -6.16 -37.70 -15.63
C PRO A 181 -4.72 -37.36 -15.18
N GLN A 182 -4.44 -36.14 -14.70
CA GLN A 182 -3.08 -35.68 -14.42
C GLN A 182 -2.74 -35.74 -12.91
N LYS A 183 -2.91 -36.94 -12.32
CA LYS A 183 -2.75 -37.19 -10.87
C LYS A 183 -1.48 -36.60 -10.24
N LEU A 184 -0.32 -36.74 -10.89
CA LEU A 184 0.94 -36.23 -10.35
C LEU A 184 1.03 -34.69 -10.31
N LYS A 185 0.35 -34.00 -11.23
CA LYS A 185 0.26 -32.54 -11.21
C LYS A 185 -0.65 -32.05 -10.08
N VAL A 186 -1.79 -32.73 -9.86
CA VAL A 186 -2.65 -32.46 -8.70
C VAL A 186 -1.89 -32.66 -7.39
N VAL A 187 -1.12 -33.75 -7.26
CA VAL A 187 -0.24 -33.98 -6.10
C VAL A 187 0.75 -32.83 -5.92
N HIS A 188 1.34 -32.32 -7.00
CA HIS A 188 2.27 -31.19 -6.92
C HIS A 188 1.59 -29.92 -6.39
N VAL A 189 0.41 -29.57 -6.90
CA VAL A 189 -0.38 -28.42 -6.42
C VAL A 189 -0.74 -28.60 -4.95
N LEU A 190 -1.24 -29.77 -4.53
CA LEU A 190 -1.59 -30.05 -3.13
C LEU A 190 -0.40 -29.91 -2.18
N ARG A 191 0.78 -30.37 -2.59
CA ARG A 191 2.00 -30.24 -1.77
C ARG A 191 2.39 -28.78 -1.59
N LYS A 192 2.29 -27.98 -2.65
CA LYS A 192 2.59 -26.54 -2.63
C LYS A 192 1.59 -25.79 -1.75
N THR A 193 0.29 -26.01 -1.96
CA THR A 193 -0.78 -25.25 -1.29
C THR A 193 -0.98 -25.64 0.18
N LEU A 194 -0.93 -26.93 0.49
CA LEU A 194 -1.17 -27.44 1.84
C LEU A 194 0.12 -27.72 2.63
N ASN A 195 1.28 -27.41 2.05
CA ASN A 195 2.61 -27.68 2.61
C ASN A 195 2.78 -29.15 3.07
N LEU A 196 2.29 -30.10 2.26
CA LEU A 196 2.27 -31.53 2.61
C LEU A 196 3.50 -32.29 2.10
N PRO A 197 3.98 -33.30 2.86
CA PRO A 197 4.90 -34.32 2.35
C PRO A 197 4.28 -35.10 1.19
N LEU A 198 5.11 -35.64 0.28
CA LEU A 198 4.66 -36.37 -0.91
C LEU A 198 3.77 -37.57 -0.58
N ALA A 199 4.10 -38.33 0.47
CA ALA A 199 3.31 -39.49 0.89
C ALA A 199 1.90 -39.10 1.33
N ASP A 200 1.75 -37.98 2.05
CA ASP A 200 0.44 -37.48 2.47
C ASP A 200 -0.37 -36.97 1.29
N ALA A 201 0.24 -36.18 0.40
CA ALA A 201 -0.45 -35.71 -0.81
C ALA A 201 -0.95 -36.88 -1.67
N LEU A 202 -0.16 -37.95 -1.83
CA LEU A 202 -0.60 -39.16 -2.54
C LEU A 202 -1.80 -39.87 -1.86
N ARG A 203 -1.87 -39.83 -0.52
CA ARG A 203 -2.98 -40.40 0.26
C ARG A 203 -4.26 -39.57 0.11
N PHE A 204 -4.16 -38.23 0.17
CA PHE A 204 -5.31 -37.34 -0.04
C PHE A 204 -5.98 -37.58 -1.40
N VAL A 205 -5.17 -37.70 -2.45
CA VAL A 205 -5.61 -37.88 -3.85
C VAL A 205 -6.30 -39.25 -4.06
N ALA A 206 -6.18 -40.18 -3.11
CA ALA A 206 -6.88 -41.47 -3.16
C ALA A 206 -8.31 -41.42 -2.58
N SER A 207 -8.73 -40.32 -1.95
CA SER A 207 -10.05 -40.22 -1.31
C SER A 207 -10.69 -38.82 -1.41
N PRO A 208 -11.23 -38.46 -2.59
CA PRO A 208 -12.10 -37.28 -2.72
C PRO A 208 -13.40 -37.39 -1.90
N PRO A 209 -14.04 -36.27 -1.51
CA PRO A 209 -13.63 -34.89 -1.80
C PRO A 209 -12.50 -34.41 -0.89
N ILE A 210 -11.57 -33.61 -1.45
CA ILE A 210 -10.41 -33.07 -0.73
C ILE A 210 -10.60 -31.55 -0.55
N CYS A 211 -10.60 -31.06 0.69
CA CYS A 211 -10.52 -29.63 0.95
C CYS A 211 -9.10 -29.12 0.69
N VAL A 212 -8.95 -28.16 -0.22
CA VAL A 212 -7.64 -27.63 -0.65
C VAL A 212 -7.40 -26.19 -0.24
N GLY A 213 -8.44 -25.51 0.27
CA GLY A 213 -8.37 -24.16 0.79
C GLY A 213 -9.70 -23.73 1.37
N GLU A 214 -9.66 -22.88 2.39
CA GLU A 214 -10.81 -22.24 3.01
C GLU A 214 -10.54 -20.73 3.08
N ASP A 215 -11.31 -19.94 2.34
CA ASP A 215 -11.21 -18.48 2.27
C ASP A 215 -12.44 -17.94 1.50
N PHE A 216 -12.45 -16.65 1.17
CA PHE A 216 -13.37 -16.07 0.20
C PHE A 216 -13.13 -16.64 -1.19
N ARG A 217 -14.23 -16.89 -1.92
CA ARG A 217 -14.19 -17.40 -3.29
C ARG A 217 -13.24 -16.58 -4.17
N LEU A 218 -13.27 -15.25 -4.04
CA LEU A 218 -12.35 -14.32 -4.70
C LEU A 218 -10.88 -14.78 -4.60
N ARG A 219 -10.41 -15.07 -3.38
CA ARG A 219 -9.02 -15.46 -3.09
C ARG A 219 -8.71 -16.90 -3.48
N LEU A 220 -9.72 -17.75 -3.60
CA LEU A 220 -9.57 -19.14 -4.03
C LEU A 220 -9.56 -19.30 -5.57
N ARG A 221 -9.95 -18.27 -6.34
CA ARG A 221 -10.01 -18.33 -7.82
C ARG A 221 -8.67 -18.72 -8.48
N PRO A 222 -7.49 -18.18 -8.08
CA PRO A 222 -6.23 -18.59 -8.68
C PRO A 222 -5.95 -20.10 -8.49
N LEU A 223 -6.21 -20.61 -7.27
CA LEU A 223 -6.05 -22.03 -6.95
C LEU A 223 -7.06 -22.91 -7.70
N GLU A 224 -8.31 -22.46 -7.83
CA GLU A 224 -9.34 -23.13 -8.62
C GLU A 224 -8.92 -23.27 -10.09
N ARG A 225 -8.45 -22.19 -10.71
CA ARG A 225 -7.94 -22.19 -12.09
C ARG A 225 -6.74 -23.12 -12.27
N GLU A 226 -5.78 -23.10 -11.34
CA GLU A 226 -4.61 -23.98 -11.36
C GLU A 226 -5.03 -25.46 -11.31
N LEU A 227 -5.95 -25.81 -10.42
CA LEU A 227 -6.47 -27.18 -10.28
C LEU A 227 -7.27 -27.64 -11.50
N LEU A 228 -8.16 -26.80 -12.03
CA LEU A 228 -8.90 -27.10 -13.26
C LEU A 228 -7.96 -27.31 -14.45
N ALA A 229 -6.86 -26.54 -14.56
CA ALA A 229 -5.86 -26.71 -15.61
C ALA A 229 -5.10 -28.05 -15.55
N THR A 230 -5.04 -28.69 -14.38
CA THR A 230 -4.54 -30.07 -14.26
C THR A 230 -5.52 -31.12 -14.78
N GLY A 231 -6.78 -30.74 -15.05
CA GLY A 231 -7.86 -31.64 -15.42
C GLY A 231 -8.64 -32.22 -14.25
N ALA A 232 -8.43 -31.73 -13.02
CA ALA A 232 -9.24 -32.05 -11.86
C ALA A 232 -10.61 -31.39 -11.94
N THR A 233 -11.63 -31.98 -11.30
CA THR A 233 -12.93 -31.34 -11.07
C THR A 233 -12.94 -30.70 -9.69
N VAL A 234 -13.27 -29.43 -9.64
CA VAL A 234 -13.26 -28.61 -8.42
C VAL A 234 -14.65 -28.04 -8.18
N THR A 235 -15.04 -27.89 -6.92
CA THR A 235 -16.32 -27.31 -6.51
C THR A 235 -16.10 -26.39 -5.32
N PHE A 236 -16.60 -25.16 -5.41
CA PHE A 236 -16.67 -24.26 -4.27
C PHE A 236 -17.92 -24.58 -3.43
N ALA A 237 -17.70 -24.94 -2.17
CA ALA A 237 -18.75 -25.16 -1.18
C ALA A 237 -18.91 -23.89 -0.33
N PRO A 238 -19.94 -23.07 -0.58
CA PRO A 238 -20.12 -21.80 0.13
C PRO A 238 -20.42 -22.01 1.62
N ALA A 239 -19.94 -21.08 2.45
CA ALA A 239 -20.18 -21.02 3.88
C ALA A 239 -20.50 -19.58 4.28
N GLY A 240 -21.54 -19.40 5.10
CA GLY A 240 -21.97 -18.07 5.55
C GLY A 240 -22.59 -17.22 4.43
N GLN A 241 -22.72 -15.93 4.72
CA GLN A 241 -23.34 -14.95 3.84
C GLN A 241 -22.34 -14.35 2.85
N VAL A 242 -22.86 -13.85 1.73
CA VAL A 242 -22.10 -13.01 0.80
C VAL A 242 -21.91 -11.64 1.46
N LEU A 243 -20.68 -11.15 1.54
CA LEU A 243 -20.43 -9.79 2.04
C LEU A 243 -20.75 -8.75 0.97
N GLU A 244 -21.10 -7.54 1.41
CA GLU A 244 -21.16 -6.39 0.51
C GLU A 244 -19.77 -6.08 -0.07
N THR A 245 -19.74 -5.43 -1.23
CA THR A 245 -18.49 -4.91 -1.80
C THR A 245 -18.34 -3.45 -1.40
N LEU A 246 -17.24 -3.13 -0.72
CA LEU A 246 -16.85 -1.76 -0.44
C LEU A 246 -16.56 -1.04 -1.76
N ARG A 247 -17.33 0.01 -2.03
CA ARG A 247 -17.20 0.83 -3.24
C ARG A 247 -17.28 2.30 -2.86
N LEU A 248 -16.47 3.13 -3.52
CA LEU A 248 -16.60 4.57 -3.41
C LEU A 248 -17.97 5.04 -3.93
N ASN A 249 -18.39 6.20 -3.44
CA ASN A 249 -19.63 6.87 -3.81
C ASN A 249 -20.91 6.06 -3.54
N ARG A 250 -20.86 5.20 -2.51
CA ARG A 250 -21.96 4.34 -2.06
C ARG A 250 -22.15 4.44 -0.56
N ALA A 251 -23.39 4.23 -0.15
CA ALA A 251 -23.74 4.09 1.26
C ALA A 251 -23.60 2.62 1.66
N ILE A 252 -23.13 2.37 2.88
CA ILE A 252 -22.92 1.05 3.47
C ILE A 252 -23.27 1.10 4.96
N GLY A 253 -23.86 0.03 5.49
CA GLY A 253 -24.08 -0.10 6.94
C GLY A 253 -22.75 -0.26 7.67
N ILE A 254 -22.62 0.28 8.88
CA ILE A 254 -21.37 0.21 9.65
C ILE A 254 -20.92 -1.24 9.90
N GLU A 255 -21.84 -2.15 10.20
CA GLU A 255 -21.52 -3.58 10.37
C GLU A 255 -21.06 -4.23 9.06
N ALA A 256 -21.68 -3.86 7.94
CA ALA A 256 -21.25 -4.33 6.63
C ALA A 256 -19.85 -3.81 6.28
N LEU A 257 -19.56 -2.55 6.61
CA LEU A 257 -18.22 -1.96 6.42
C LEU A 257 -17.17 -2.65 7.30
N ILE A 258 -17.49 -2.92 8.58
CA ILE A 258 -16.62 -3.71 9.47
C ILE A 258 -16.35 -5.09 8.85
N ALA A 259 -17.38 -5.77 8.33
CA ALA A 259 -17.21 -7.07 7.68
C ALA A 259 -16.35 -6.99 6.41
N CYS A 260 -16.49 -5.95 5.60
CA CYS A 260 -15.64 -5.68 4.45
C CYS A 260 -14.16 -5.52 4.85
N VAL A 261 -13.89 -4.70 5.88
CA VAL A 261 -12.54 -4.45 6.38
C VAL A 261 -11.94 -5.72 7.00
N LYS A 262 -12.71 -6.47 7.80
CA LYS A 262 -12.32 -7.81 8.32
C LYS A 262 -11.92 -8.76 7.19
N ALA A 263 -12.61 -8.68 6.04
CA ALA A 263 -12.30 -9.47 4.86
C ALA A 263 -11.10 -8.94 4.05
N GLY A 264 -10.52 -7.80 4.45
CA GLY A 264 -9.39 -7.14 3.78
C GLY A 264 -9.79 -6.30 2.57
N GLN A 265 -11.06 -5.92 2.43
CA GLN A 265 -11.48 -4.95 1.42
C GLN A 265 -11.00 -3.54 1.80
N GLY A 266 -10.76 -2.69 0.80
CA GLY A 266 -10.48 -1.27 1.01
C GLY A 266 -9.03 -0.90 1.31
N LYS A 267 -8.12 -1.89 1.43
CA LYS A 267 -6.69 -1.64 1.70
C LYS A 267 -5.98 -0.77 0.67
N THR A 268 -6.47 -0.80 -0.56
CA THR A 268 -5.96 0.01 -1.68
C THR A 268 -6.83 1.24 -1.96
N LEU A 269 -7.90 1.45 -1.19
CA LEU A 269 -8.81 2.58 -1.36
C LEU A 269 -8.45 3.69 -0.38
N TYR A 270 -8.28 4.90 -0.91
CA TYR A 270 -8.18 6.11 -0.10
C TYR A 270 -9.56 6.78 -0.04
N TYR A 271 -10.20 6.73 1.13
CA TYR A 271 -11.58 7.17 1.29
C TYR A 271 -11.85 7.79 2.66
N ASP A 272 -12.88 8.61 2.72
CA ASP A 272 -13.47 9.18 3.92
C ASP A 272 -14.89 8.66 4.14
N LEU A 273 -15.32 8.70 5.40
CA LEU A 273 -16.63 8.24 5.82
C LEU A 273 -17.47 9.42 6.28
N TYR A 274 -18.67 9.53 5.71
CA TYR A 274 -19.65 10.53 6.07
C TYR A 274 -20.91 9.90 6.65
N SER A 275 -21.43 10.47 7.73
CA SER A 275 -22.63 10.02 8.42
C SER A 275 -23.82 10.95 8.18
N THR A 276 -25.01 10.40 8.37
CA THR A 276 -26.27 11.17 8.38
C THR A 276 -26.50 11.94 9.67
N ARG A 277 -25.75 11.63 10.72
CA ARG A 277 -25.84 12.26 12.04
C ARG A 277 -24.46 12.59 12.57
N ASP A 278 -24.43 13.58 13.46
CA ASP A 278 -23.23 13.98 14.19
C ASP A 278 -23.01 13.08 15.42
N GLY A 279 -21.74 12.95 15.84
CA GLY A 279 -21.32 12.22 17.03
C GLY A 279 -20.96 10.74 16.81
N ALA A 280 -20.71 10.05 17.94
CA ALA A 280 -20.22 8.67 18.00
C ALA A 280 -21.08 7.69 17.20
N PHE A 281 -20.45 6.71 16.55
CA PHE A 281 -21.07 5.61 15.82
C PHE A 281 -21.98 4.75 16.71
N GLN A 282 -23.05 4.23 16.11
CA GLN A 282 -24.01 3.32 16.72
C GLN A 282 -24.26 2.14 15.78
N ALA A 283 -24.65 1.01 16.37
CA ALA A 283 -25.12 -0.14 15.60
C ALA A 283 -26.30 0.27 14.68
N GLY A 284 -26.24 -0.16 13.43
CA GLY A 284 -27.20 0.18 12.38
C GLY A 284 -26.97 1.52 11.70
N ASP A 285 -25.90 2.26 12.03
CA ASP A 285 -25.55 3.47 11.29
C ASP A 285 -25.25 3.16 9.82
N VAL A 286 -25.62 4.10 8.95
CA VAL A 286 -25.30 4.05 7.53
C VAL A 286 -24.30 5.16 7.22
N LEU A 287 -23.16 4.74 6.67
CA LEU A 287 -22.05 5.60 6.29
C LEU A 287 -21.97 5.72 4.78
N TYR A 288 -21.48 6.84 4.30
CA TYR A 288 -21.26 7.10 2.90
C TYR A 288 -19.76 7.17 2.64
N VAL A 289 -19.28 6.31 1.75
CA VAL A 289 -17.86 6.14 1.42
C VAL A 289 -17.54 7.04 0.23
N VAL A 290 -16.58 7.93 0.38
CA VAL A 290 -16.18 8.91 -0.65
C VAL A 290 -14.68 8.90 -0.81
N GLY A 291 -14.14 9.07 -2.01
CA GLY A 291 -12.69 9.21 -2.16
C GLY A 291 -12.21 10.45 -1.41
N SER A 292 -11.10 10.38 -0.66
CA SER A 292 -10.71 11.51 0.22
C SER A 292 -10.33 12.79 -0.54
N ASN A 293 -10.04 12.70 -1.84
CA ASN A 293 -9.83 13.88 -2.71
C ASN A 293 -11.14 14.47 -3.25
N ASP A 294 -12.29 13.92 -2.86
CA ASP A 294 -13.61 14.23 -3.41
C ASP A 294 -14.59 14.67 -2.30
N GLU A 295 -14.14 15.54 -1.38
CA GLU A 295 -14.97 16.07 -0.27
C GLU A 295 -16.30 16.69 -0.78
N GLU A 296 -16.32 17.26 -1.99
CA GLU A 296 -17.53 17.81 -2.62
C GLU A 296 -18.60 16.73 -2.88
N ALA A 297 -18.22 15.47 -3.14
CA ALA A 297 -19.16 14.39 -3.42
C ALA A 297 -20.03 14.02 -2.21
N ALA A 298 -19.52 14.10 -0.98
CA ALA A 298 -20.34 13.89 0.23
C ALA A 298 -21.32 15.05 0.46
N ALA A 299 -20.82 16.29 0.36
CA ALA A 299 -21.60 17.50 0.55
C ALA A 299 -22.76 17.63 -0.46
N SER A 300 -22.55 17.20 -1.71
CA SER A 300 -23.54 17.25 -2.78
C SER A 300 -24.76 16.33 -2.56
N ARG A 301 -24.64 15.26 -1.75
CA ARG A 301 -25.75 14.32 -1.52
C ARG A 301 -26.77 14.78 -0.48
N GLY A 302 -26.49 15.86 0.25
CA GLY A 302 -27.43 16.52 1.16
C GLY A 302 -27.92 15.70 2.37
N ARG A 303 -27.70 14.37 2.41
CA ARG A 303 -28.11 13.44 3.48
C ARG A 303 -26.95 13.01 4.38
N TYR A 304 -25.72 12.94 3.87
CA TYR A 304 -24.52 12.53 4.60
C TYR A 304 -23.60 13.74 4.76
N ARG A 305 -23.92 14.62 5.72
CA ARG A 305 -23.28 15.93 5.86
C ARG A 305 -22.21 16.00 6.93
N HIS A 306 -22.10 14.96 7.75
CA HIS A 306 -21.19 14.94 8.88
C HIS A 306 -20.00 14.06 8.52
N PHE A 307 -18.81 14.66 8.44
CA PHE A 307 -17.58 13.90 8.39
C PHE A 307 -17.49 13.04 9.66
N ALA A 308 -17.30 11.74 9.50
CA ALA A 308 -17.21 10.81 10.62
C ALA A 308 -15.74 10.50 10.92
N CYS A 309 -15.01 9.97 9.94
CA CYS A 309 -13.57 9.74 10.04
C CYS A 309 -12.93 9.43 8.68
N MET A 310 -11.60 9.43 8.65
CA MET A 310 -10.82 8.90 7.53
C MET A 310 -10.96 7.37 7.49
N GLY A 311 -11.04 6.81 6.28
CA GLY A 311 -11.13 5.37 6.05
C GLY A 311 -9.92 4.60 6.56
N GLU A 312 -8.74 5.23 6.58
CA GLU A 312 -7.52 4.68 7.18
C GLU A 312 -7.72 4.44 8.68
N HIS A 313 -8.19 5.45 9.43
CA HIS A 313 -8.46 5.32 10.87
C HIS A 313 -9.49 4.21 11.15
N PHE A 314 -10.55 4.16 10.34
CA PHE A 314 -11.55 3.09 10.46
C PHE A 314 -10.91 1.72 10.26
N GLN A 315 -10.06 1.56 9.23
CA GLN A 315 -9.37 0.31 8.94
C GLN A 315 -8.42 -0.09 10.07
N SER A 316 -7.54 0.81 10.51
CA SER A 316 -6.54 0.52 11.55
C SER A 316 -7.20 0.05 12.85
N VAL A 317 -8.30 0.68 13.27
CA VAL A 317 -9.00 0.27 14.50
C VAL A 317 -9.64 -1.11 14.34
N VAL A 318 -10.30 -1.39 13.21
CA VAL A 318 -10.91 -2.72 12.96
C VAL A 318 -9.84 -3.81 12.90
N GLU A 319 -8.74 -3.57 12.19
CA GLU A 319 -7.64 -4.52 12.06
C GLU A 319 -6.97 -4.80 13.40
N LEU A 320 -6.68 -3.76 14.18
CA LEU A 320 -6.09 -3.92 15.51
C LEU A 320 -7.04 -4.64 16.46
N ALA A 321 -8.33 -4.32 16.46
CA ALA A 321 -9.32 -5.01 17.28
C ALA A 321 -9.38 -6.51 16.98
N ILE A 322 -9.26 -6.90 15.72
CA ILE A 322 -9.24 -8.32 15.30
C ILE A 322 -7.89 -8.98 15.58
N GLN A 323 -6.79 -8.23 15.53
CA GLN A 323 -5.49 -8.73 15.94
C GLN A 323 -5.44 -9.04 17.45
N GLN A 324 -6.01 -8.16 18.28
CA GLN A 324 -6.09 -8.36 19.73
C GLN A 324 -7.12 -9.44 20.10
N LYS A 325 -8.31 -9.40 19.48
CA LYS A 325 -9.42 -10.32 19.72
C LYS A 325 -10.04 -10.79 18.40
N PRO A 326 -9.59 -11.94 17.85
CA PRO A 326 -10.05 -12.45 16.55
C PRO A 326 -11.56 -12.64 16.40
N ASN A 327 -12.27 -12.81 17.52
CA ASN A 327 -13.72 -12.98 17.57
C ASN A 327 -14.47 -11.73 18.08
N ALA A 328 -13.85 -10.54 18.01
CA ALA A 328 -14.48 -9.29 18.42
C ALA A 328 -15.81 -9.07 17.68
N SER A 329 -16.86 -8.85 18.47
CA SER A 329 -18.18 -8.50 17.97
C SER A 329 -18.18 -7.11 17.35
N ASP A 330 -19.13 -6.84 16.45
CA ASP A 330 -19.22 -5.54 15.80
C ASP A 330 -19.50 -4.42 16.82
N GLY A 331 -20.20 -4.72 17.92
CA GLY A 331 -20.42 -3.77 19.02
C GLY A 331 -19.13 -3.39 19.77
N GLU A 332 -18.23 -4.34 20.01
CA GLU A 332 -16.92 -4.06 20.62
C GLU A 332 -16.04 -3.23 19.68
N ILE A 333 -16.10 -3.51 18.37
CA ILE A 333 -15.36 -2.74 17.36
C ILE A 333 -15.92 -1.32 17.24
N ILE A 334 -17.24 -1.14 17.24
CA ILE A 334 -17.87 0.18 17.28
C ILE A 334 -17.46 0.95 18.54
N HIS A 335 -17.34 0.26 19.68
CA HIS A 335 -16.84 0.88 20.91
C HIS A 335 -15.38 1.34 20.78
N ALA A 336 -14.50 0.50 20.23
CA ALA A 336 -13.11 0.85 19.96
C ALA A 336 -12.98 2.02 18.96
N LEU A 337 -13.79 2.02 17.90
CA LEU A 337 -13.86 3.12 16.92
C LEU A 337 -14.23 4.44 17.60
N ASN A 338 -15.27 4.44 18.43
CA ASN A 338 -15.68 5.62 19.16
C ASN A 338 -14.63 6.10 20.16
N HIS A 339 -13.94 5.16 20.84
CA HIS A 339 -12.84 5.49 21.74
C HIS A 339 -11.71 6.19 20.98
N TYR A 340 -11.28 5.62 19.86
CA TYR A 340 -10.23 6.19 19.02
C TYR A 340 -10.60 7.58 18.52
N LEU A 341 -11.84 7.79 18.06
CA LEU A 341 -12.28 9.11 17.58
C LEU A 341 -12.41 10.17 18.69
N GLU A 342 -12.62 9.76 19.95
CA GLU A 342 -12.73 10.68 21.07
C GLU A 342 -11.36 11.01 21.70
N TYR A 343 -10.46 10.02 21.78
CA TYR A 343 -9.22 10.13 22.54
C TYR A 343 -7.94 10.09 21.70
N ASP A 344 -8.05 9.81 20.39
CA ASP A 344 -6.92 9.59 19.47
C ASP A 344 -5.94 8.51 19.98
N ASP A 345 -6.50 7.47 20.60
CA ASP A 345 -5.77 6.35 21.20
C ASP A 345 -6.49 5.03 20.93
N PHE A 346 -5.74 3.93 20.85
CA PHE A 346 -6.31 2.62 20.59
C PHE A 346 -6.82 1.99 21.88
N LEU A 347 -8.04 1.46 21.83
CA LEU A 347 -8.61 0.72 22.96
C LEU A 347 -8.03 -0.70 23.02
N ASP A 348 -7.45 -1.06 24.16
CA ASP A 348 -7.09 -2.44 24.46
C ASP A 348 -8.36 -3.30 24.68
N MET A 349 -8.48 -4.37 23.92
CA MET A 349 -9.62 -5.29 23.93
C MET A 349 -9.36 -6.42 24.93
N GLU A 350 -10.26 -6.59 25.91
CA GLU A 350 -10.22 -7.69 26.89
C GLU A 350 -10.63 -9.07 26.33
#